data_AF-A0A7V1NTK1-F1
#
_entry.id   AF-A0A7V1NTK1-F1
#
_cell.length_a   1.000
_cell.length_b   1.000
_cell.length_c   1.000
_cell.angle_alpha   90.00
_cell.angle_beta   90.00
_cell.angle_gamma   90.00
#
_symmetry.space_group_name_H-M   'P 1'
#
loop_
_entity.id
_entity.type
_entity.pdbx_description
1 polymer ?
#
loop_
_entity_poly.entity_id
_entity_poly.type
_entity_poly.pdbx_seq_one_letter_code
_entity_poly.pdbx_strand_id
1 'polypeptide(L)'
;MFAKKWMLVLGLLTVAVTVLAACKPSPTPTPTEAPTEAPTEAPTEAPTEAAPEYDVYRIGIFEDPVSLNYWNYLGPGSSVWTSYVLSGYTASLFTLSDQRYDFVPSLAMDIPEPYQEGDLWVIEVEMVQDATWSDGEPLTAHDVCFTHNACKDLQLTQNWPNVCAPMGVDVTCEALDDYTVKYTFNDVPSLGVWNAGIALAPILPEHFWGPVVEEARAFIEGLEEPVPPEDVEDCTA
;
A
#
# COMPACT_ATOMS: atom_id res chain seq x y z
N MET A 1 -59.18 3.18 -12.47
CA MET A 1 -60.12 2.02 -12.42
C MET A 1 -59.40 0.90 -13.16
N PHE A 2 -58.95 -0.22 -12.62
CA PHE A 2 -59.43 -1.15 -11.60
C PHE A 2 -58.23 -1.69 -10.78
N ALA A 3 -58.48 -2.51 -9.76
CA ALA A 3 -57.51 -3.36 -9.05
C ALA A 3 -56.84 -2.85 -7.75
N LYS A 4 -57.55 -2.07 -6.91
CA LYS A 4 -57.12 -1.78 -5.52
C LYS A 4 -58.12 -2.24 -4.45
N LYS A 5 -58.98 -3.22 -4.76
CA LYS A 5 -60.17 -3.59 -3.95
C LYS A 5 -60.22 -5.03 -3.42
N TRP A 6 -59.15 -5.82 -3.52
CA TRP A 6 -59.22 -7.27 -3.22
C TRP A 6 -58.28 -7.84 -2.14
N MET A 7 -57.58 -7.02 -1.36
CA MET A 7 -56.74 -7.51 -0.24
C MET A 7 -57.04 -6.82 1.10
N LEU A 8 -58.32 -6.51 1.36
CA LEU A 8 -58.74 -5.84 2.60
C LEU A 8 -59.91 -6.55 3.32
N VAL A 9 -60.19 -7.81 2.99
CA VAL A 9 -61.38 -8.54 3.49
C VAL A 9 -61.04 -9.74 4.39
N LEU A 10 -59.77 -10.00 4.72
CA LEU A 10 -59.40 -11.16 5.56
C LEU A 10 -58.73 -10.74 6.89
N GLY A 11 -59.24 -9.68 7.52
CA GLY A 11 -58.66 -9.11 8.75
C GLY A 11 -59.63 -8.88 9.91
N LEU A 12 -60.88 -9.35 9.85
CA LEU A 12 -61.87 -8.92 10.86
C LEU A 12 -63.03 -9.89 11.06
N LEU A 13 -62.73 -11.14 11.42
CA LEU A 13 -63.73 -11.98 12.09
C LEU A 13 -63.04 -12.79 13.20
N THR A 14 -63.67 -12.79 14.37
CA THR A 14 -63.44 -13.61 15.56
C THR A 14 -62.40 -13.13 16.58
N VAL A 15 -62.67 -11.97 17.18
CA VAL A 15 -62.39 -11.70 18.60
C VAL A 15 -63.72 -11.83 19.38
N ALA A 16 -63.65 -12.45 20.57
CA ALA A 16 -64.60 -12.44 21.70
C ALA A 16 -65.70 -13.52 21.80
N VAL A 17 -65.41 -14.61 22.54
CA VAL A 17 -66.23 -15.19 23.64
C VAL A 17 -65.25 -15.95 24.58
N THR A 18 -64.68 -15.41 25.65
CA THR A 18 -65.17 -15.13 27.03
C THR A 18 -65.60 -16.34 27.91
N VAL A 19 -64.75 -16.53 28.95
CA VAL A 19 -64.98 -16.93 30.36
C VAL A 19 -65.12 -18.40 30.83
N LEU A 20 -64.45 -18.63 31.98
CA LEU A 20 -64.72 -19.55 33.11
C LEU A 20 -64.24 -21.01 33.01
N ALA A 21 -63.17 -21.35 33.75
CA ALA A 21 -63.27 -22.13 34.98
C ALA A 21 -61.88 -22.57 35.50
N ALA A 22 -61.67 -22.38 36.80
CA ALA A 22 -60.51 -22.80 37.57
C ALA A 22 -60.65 -24.24 38.08
N CYS A 23 -59.54 -25.00 38.17
CA CYS A 23 -59.07 -25.76 39.35
C CYS A 23 -58.07 -26.88 39.00
N LYS A 24 -57.01 -26.94 39.83
CA LYS A 24 -55.88 -27.88 39.97
C LYS A 24 -56.31 -29.36 40.22
N PRO A 25 -55.45 -30.41 40.11
CA PRO A 25 -54.14 -30.48 40.79
C PRO A 25 -52.94 -31.10 40.04
N SER A 26 -51.80 -30.88 40.71
CA SER A 26 -50.39 -31.13 40.39
C SER A 26 -50.02 -32.61 40.21
N PRO A 27 -49.10 -32.95 39.29
CA PRO A 27 -48.25 -34.12 39.43
C PRO A 27 -46.95 -33.79 40.18
N THR A 28 -46.50 -34.77 40.95
CA THR A 28 -45.32 -34.87 41.83
C THR A 28 -43.98 -34.71 41.06
N PRO A 29 -42.93 -34.11 41.65
CA PRO A 29 -41.61 -34.04 41.01
C PRO A 29 -40.90 -35.41 41.03
N THR A 30 -40.35 -35.80 39.87
CA THR A 30 -39.41 -36.92 39.71
C THR A 30 -37.98 -36.43 40.02
N PRO A 31 -37.06 -37.24 40.59
CA PRO A 31 -35.78 -36.76 41.10
C PRO A 31 -34.85 -36.21 40.00
N THR A 32 -34.26 -35.04 40.28
CA THR A 32 -33.14 -34.44 39.53
C THR A 32 -31.89 -35.29 39.70
N GLU A 33 -31.38 -35.88 38.62
CA GLU A 33 -29.97 -36.32 38.55
C GLU A 33 -29.07 -35.10 38.37
N ALA A 34 -27.98 -35.04 39.14
CA ALA A 34 -26.98 -33.99 39.08
C ALA A 34 -26.22 -34.06 37.72
N PRO A 35 -25.79 -32.92 37.14
CA PRO A 35 -25.00 -32.92 35.92
C PRO A 35 -23.65 -33.60 36.17
N THR A 36 -23.37 -34.63 35.38
CA THR A 36 -22.02 -35.19 35.25
C THR A 36 -21.21 -34.23 34.38
N GLU A 37 -20.08 -33.73 34.90
CA GLU A 37 -19.11 -32.95 34.11
C GLU A 37 -18.61 -33.78 32.93
N ALA A 38 -18.76 -33.26 31.72
CA ALA A 38 -18.18 -33.84 30.52
C ALA A 38 -16.66 -33.56 30.49
N PRO A 39 -15.82 -34.48 29.98
CA PRO A 39 -14.39 -34.24 29.85
C PRO A 39 -14.11 -33.07 28.89
N THR A 40 -13.29 -32.11 29.34
CA THR A 40 -12.70 -31.07 28.49
C THR A 40 -11.77 -31.74 27.47
N GLU A 41 -12.16 -31.72 26.18
CA GLU A 41 -11.27 -32.12 25.08
C GLU A 41 -10.07 -31.17 25.01
N ALA A 42 -8.87 -31.73 24.90
CA ALA A 42 -7.66 -30.97 24.63
C ALA A 42 -7.75 -30.30 23.24
N PRO A 43 -7.12 -29.12 23.04
CA PRO A 43 -7.10 -28.47 21.73
C PRO A 43 -6.52 -29.43 20.68
N THR A 44 -7.35 -29.78 19.70
CA THR A 44 -6.88 -30.46 18.49
C THR A 44 -6.07 -29.43 17.70
N GLU A 45 -4.75 -29.65 17.57
CA GLU A 45 -3.93 -28.88 16.64
C GLU A 45 -4.56 -29.00 15.24
N ALA A 46 -4.90 -27.86 14.65
CA ALA A 46 -5.40 -27.82 13.28
C ALA A 46 -4.32 -28.44 12.36
N PRO A 47 -4.70 -29.26 11.36
CA PRO A 47 -3.75 -29.80 10.41
C PRO A 47 -2.97 -28.65 9.76
N THR A 48 -1.65 -28.66 9.88
CA THR A 48 -0.78 -27.81 9.05
C THR A 48 -1.02 -28.21 7.60
N GLU A 49 -1.74 -27.36 6.87
CA GLU A 49 -1.93 -27.50 5.43
C GLU A 49 -0.55 -27.50 4.77
N ALA A 50 -0.18 -28.61 4.13
CA ALA A 50 1.07 -28.70 3.41
C ALA A 50 1.05 -27.65 2.30
N ALA A 51 2.05 -26.76 2.27
CA ALA A 51 2.17 -25.74 1.24
C ALA A 51 2.10 -26.40 -0.16
N PRO A 52 1.37 -25.80 -1.12
CA PRO A 52 1.25 -26.37 -2.45
C PRO A 52 2.62 -26.55 -3.10
N GLU A 53 2.82 -27.70 -3.76
CA GLU A 53 4.03 -27.98 -4.53
C GLU A 53 3.99 -27.15 -5.82
N TYR A 54 4.85 -26.14 -5.93
CA TYR A 54 4.95 -25.29 -7.12
C TYR A 54 5.93 -25.88 -8.14
N ASP A 55 5.54 -25.89 -9.42
CA ASP A 55 6.45 -26.22 -10.51
C ASP A 55 7.52 -25.13 -10.68
N VAL A 56 8.75 -25.54 -10.99
CA VAL A 56 9.86 -24.60 -11.24
C VAL A 56 9.60 -23.83 -12.53
N TYR A 57 9.26 -22.55 -12.41
CA TYR A 57 9.22 -21.62 -13.53
C TYR A 57 10.64 -21.24 -13.96
N ARG A 58 10.97 -21.42 -15.25
CA ARG A 58 12.28 -21.10 -15.82
C ARG A 58 12.12 -20.07 -16.93
N ILE A 59 12.84 -18.95 -16.80
CA ILE A 59 12.89 -17.89 -17.80
C ILE A 59 14.29 -17.87 -18.40
N GLY A 60 14.39 -17.80 -19.73
CA GLY A 60 15.64 -17.50 -20.42
C GLY A 60 15.83 -16.00 -20.53
N ILE A 61 16.94 -15.48 -20.02
CA ILE A 61 17.36 -14.08 -20.20
C ILE A 61 18.56 -14.03 -21.14
N PHE A 62 18.67 -12.96 -21.93
CA PHE A 62 19.69 -12.86 -22.98
C PHE A 62 21.09 -12.54 -22.40
N GLU A 63 21.14 -11.73 -21.36
CA GLU A 63 22.36 -11.31 -20.66
C GLU A 63 22.15 -11.36 -19.16
N ASP A 64 23.25 -11.45 -18.42
CA ASP A 64 23.25 -11.36 -16.96
C ASP A 64 22.85 -9.93 -16.50
N PRO A 65 22.20 -9.79 -15.33
CA PRO A 65 21.92 -8.48 -14.76
C PRO A 65 23.22 -7.74 -14.46
N VAL A 66 23.25 -6.44 -14.75
CA VAL A 66 24.40 -5.56 -14.47
C VAL A 66 24.56 -5.36 -12.96
N SER A 67 23.44 -5.33 -12.22
CA SER A 67 23.44 -5.18 -10.78
C SER A 67 22.19 -5.82 -10.18
N LEU A 68 22.27 -6.24 -8.92
CA LEU A 68 21.10 -6.59 -8.11
C LEU A 68 20.80 -5.51 -7.06
N ASN A 69 21.59 -4.43 -7.01
CA ASN A 69 21.30 -3.27 -6.17
C ASN A 69 20.30 -2.37 -6.89
N TYR A 70 19.11 -2.20 -6.31
CA TYR A 70 18.05 -1.38 -6.91
C TYR A 70 18.46 0.10 -7.09
N TRP A 71 19.28 0.64 -6.17
CA TRP A 71 19.85 1.99 -6.32
C TRP A 71 20.68 2.16 -7.57
N ASN A 72 21.50 1.15 -7.88
CA ASN A 72 22.32 1.14 -9.07
C ASN A 72 21.50 0.84 -10.33
N TYR A 73 20.46 0.02 -10.23
CA TYR A 73 19.56 -0.28 -11.35
C TYR A 73 18.85 0.98 -11.89
N LEU A 74 18.35 1.87 -11.02
CA LEU A 74 17.81 3.15 -11.48
C LEU A 74 18.91 4.17 -11.83
N GLY A 75 20.15 3.92 -11.41
CA GLY A 75 21.31 4.72 -11.73
C GLY A 75 22.11 4.19 -12.95
N PRO A 76 23.45 4.20 -12.89
CA PRO A 76 24.31 3.84 -14.03
C PRO A 76 24.30 2.34 -14.36
N GLY A 77 23.77 1.49 -13.48
CA GLY A 77 23.58 0.06 -13.70
C GLY A 77 22.27 -0.32 -14.41
N SER A 78 21.55 0.66 -14.98
CA SER A 78 20.30 0.43 -15.71
C SER A 78 20.49 -0.50 -16.91
N SER A 79 19.65 -1.54 -16.98
CA SER A 79 19.57 -2.47 -18.11
C SER A 79 18.19 -3.12 -18.11
N VAL A 80 17.65 -3.38 -19.31
CA VAL A 80 16.39 -4.12 -19.46
C VAL A 80 16.52 -5.56 -18.92
N TRP A 81 17.70 -6.16 -18.97
CA TRP A 81 17.93 -7.50 -18.43
C TRP A 81 17.95 -7.47 -16.90
N THR A 82 18.52 -6.41 -16.31
CA THR A 82 18.43 -6.16 -14.87
C THR A 82 16.98 -5.95 -14.42
N SER A 83 16.18 -5.19 -15.19
CA SER A 83 14.79 -4.93 -14.82
C SER A 83 13.94 -6.20 -14.79
N TYR A 84 14.17 -7.16 -15.69
CA TYR A 84 13.47 -8.45 -15.65
C TYR A 84 13.78 -9.27 -14.41
N VAL A 85 14.95 -9.08 -13.79
CA VAL A 85 15.33 -9.76 -12.55
C VAL A 85 14.81 -9.01 -11.33
N LEU A 86 14.88 -7.67 -11.34
CA LEU A 86 14.51 -6.83 -10.19
C LEU A 86 13.03 -6.41 -10.18
N SER A 87 12.27 -6.69 -11.23
CA SER A 87 10.83 -6.39 -11.26
C SER A 87 10.13 -7.08 -10.08
N GLY A 88 9.41 -6.30 -9.27
CA GLY A 88 8.71 -6.79 -8.09
C GLY A 88 9.56 -6.95 -6.82
N TYR A 89 10.84 -6.56 -6.84
CA TYR A 89 11.71 -6.63 -5.65
C TYR A 89 11.57 -5.43 -4.72
N THR A 90 10.91 -4.36 -5.17
CA THR A 90 10.63 -3.15 -4.38
C THR A 90 9.15 -3.01 -4.13
N ALA A 91 8.82 -2.40 -3.00
CA ALA A 91 7.47 -1.95 -2.74
C ALA A 91 7.18 -0.63 -3.48
N SER A 92 5.91 -0.28 -3.59
CA SER A 92 5.43 0.99 -4.17
C SER A 92 4.05 1.33 -3.59
N LEU A 93 3.72 2.62 -3.53
CA LEU A 93 2.40 3.09 -3.10
C LEU A 93 1.31 2.65 -4.09
N PHE A 94 1.58 2.78 -5.39
CA PHE A 94 0.70 2.41 -6.48
C PHE A 94 1.40 1.51 -7.48
N THR A 95 0.62 0.76 -8.26
CA THR A 95 1.12 -0.12 -9.32
C THR A 95 0.19 -0.11 -10.53
N LEU A 96 0.55 -0.86 -11.56
CA LEU A 96 -0.29 -1.10 -12.73
C LEU A 96 -0.86 -2.52 -12.67
N SER A 97 -2.17 -2.64 -12.91
CA SER A 97 -2.82 -3.96 -12.99
C SER A 97 -2.32 -4.80 -14.17
N ASP A 98 -2.21 -6.11 -13.97
CA ASP A 98 -1.54 -7.02 -14.93
C ASP A 98 -2.17 -7.08 -16.33
N GLN A 99 -3.49 -6.91 -16.44
CA GLN A 99 -4.21 -7.13 -17.70
C GLN A 99 -4.45 -5.86 -18.49
N ARG A 100 -4.76 -4.76 -17.80
CA ARG A 100 -5.20 -3.50 -18.43
C ARG A 100 -4.22 -2.37 -18.24
N TYR A 101 -3.23 -2.55 -17.36
CA TYR A 101 -2.32 -1.48 -16.93
C TYR A 101 -3.06 -0.30 -16.32
N ASP A 102 -4.22 -0.56 -15.71
CA ASP A 102 -4.94 0.42 -14.91
C ASP A 102 -4.07 0.80 -13.70
N PHE A 103 -3.95 2.10 -13.41
CA PHE A 103 -3.29 2.61 -12.22
C PHE A 103 -4.13 2.29 -10.98
N VAL A 104 -3.57 1.50 -10.06
CA VAL A 104 -4.28 0.97 -8.90
C VAL A 104 -3.43 1.07 -7.63
N PRO A 105 -4.04 1.15 -6.45
CA PRO A 105 -3.31 1.09 -5.19
C PRO A 105 -2.55 -0.23 -5.01
N SER A 106 -1.39 -0.16 -4.36
CA SER A 106 -0.60 -1.30 -3.89
C SER A 106 -0.46 -1.23 -2.37
N LEU A 107 0.41 -0.36 -1.86
CA LEU A 107 0.47 -0.05 -0.42
C LEU A 107 -0.45 1.09 -0.02
N ALA A 108 -0.88 1.94 -0.95
CA ALA A 108 -1.90 2.94 -0.68
C ALA A 108 -3.28 2.28 -0.42
N MET A 109 -4.09 2.89 0.43
CA MET A 109 -5.46 2.44 0.72
C MET A 109 -6.46 2.81 -0.38
N ASP A 110 -6.24 3.94 -1.04
CA ASP A 110 -7.08 4.44 -2.15
C ASP A 110 -6.25 5.36 -3.07
N ILE A 111 -6.85 5.82 -4.16
CA ILE A 111 -6.30 6.86 -5.03
C ILE A 111 -6.70 8.23 -4.46
N PRO A 112 -5.77 9.01 -3.89
CA PRO A 112 -6.10 10.29 -3.29
C PRO A 112 -6.35 11.36 -4.35
N GLU A 113 -7.19 12.34 -4.00
CA GLU A 113 -7.37 13.55 -4.79
C GLU A 113 -6.39 14.63 -4.33
N PRO A 114 -5.65 15.29 -5.24
CA PRO A 114 -4.79 16.41 -4.88
C PRO A 114 -5.62 17.61 -4.45
N TYR A 115 -5.12 18.37 -3.48
CA TYR A 115 -5.72 19.63 -3.03
C TYR A 115 -4.67 20.74 -2.92
N GLN A 116 -5.12 21.99 -2.79
CA GLN A 116 -4.23 23.15 -2.70
C GLN A 116 -4.05 23.63 -1.26
N GLU A 117 -2.80 23.95 -0.90
CA GLU A 117 -2.43 24.67 0.32
C GLU A 117 -1.68 25.95 -0.08
N GLY A 118 -2.42 27.06 -0.22
CA GLY A 118 -1.84 28.30 -0.75
C GLY A 118 -1.51 28.17 -2.25
N ASP A 119 -0.25 28.42 -2.61
CA ASP A 119 0.25 28.27 -3.98
C ASP A 119 0.82 26.85 -4.26
N LEU A 120 0.81 25.97 -3.25
CA LEU A 120 1.33 24.61 -3.35
C LEU A 120 0.20 23.60 -3.58
N TRP A 121 0.54 22.46 -4.17
CA TRP A 121 -0.33 21.30 -4.26
C TRP A 121 0.11 20.23 -3.28
N VAL A 122 -0.87 19.53 -2.71
CA VAL A 122 -0.63 18.47 -1.73
C VAL A 122 -1.36 17.21 -2.16
N ILE A 123 -0.70 16.07 -1.96
CA ILE A 123 -1.31 14.74 -1.99
C ILE A 123 -0.94 14.05 -0.69
N GLU A 124 -1.95 13.66 0.08
CA GLU A 124 -1.80 12.80 1.25
C GLU A 124 -2.21 11.37 0.88
N VAL A 125 -1.33 10.40 1.15
CA VAL A 125 -1.53 8.99 0.85
C VAL A 125 -1.60 8.22 2.16
N GLU A 126 -2.79 7.69 2.47
CA GLU A 126 -2.96 6.71 3.54
C GLU A 126 -2.48 5.33 3.06
N MET A 127 -1.69 4.66 3.89
CA MET A 127 -1.10 3.36 3.62
C MET A 127 -1.81 2.24 4.36
N VAL A 128 -1.72 1.02 3.81
CA VAL A 128 -2.14 -0.19 4.52
C VAL A 128 -1.33 -0.35 5.81
N GLN A 129 -1.99 -0.81 6.86
CA GLN A 129 -1.35 -1.14 8.12
C GLN A 129 -0.81 -2.58 8.04
N ASP A 130 0.26 -2.88 8.78
CA ASP A 130 0.87 -4.22 8.92
C ASP A 130 1.62 -4.77 7.69
N ALA A 131 1.98 -3.93 6.71
CA ALA A 131 2.95 -4.33 5.69
C ALA A 131 4.33 -4.56 6.32
N THR A 132 5.03 -5.61 5.90
CA THR A 132 6.38 -5.94 6.40
C THR A 132 7.35 -6.20 5.26
N TRP A 133 8.59 -5.81 5.46
CA TRP A 133 9.71 -6.23 4.64
C TRP A 133 9.96 -7.74 4.77
N SER A 134 10.76 -8.30 3.86
CA SER A 134 11.08 -9.74 3.86
C SER A 134 11.85 -10.23 5.09
N ASP A 135 12.47 -9.32 5.84
CA ASP A 135 13.14 -9.58 7.11
C ASP A 135 12.22 -9.42 8.34
N GLY A 136 10.96 -9.04 8.12
CA GLY A 136 9.93 -8.88 9.15
C GLY A 136 9.86 -7.49 9.76
N GLU A 137 10.74 -6.55 9.40
CA GLU A 137 10.63 -5.16 9.84
C GLU A 137 9.38 -4.50 9.22
N PRO A 138 8.68 -3.60 9.93
CA PRO A 138 7.53 -2.89 9.38
C PRO A 138 7.91 -2.05 8.16
N LEU A 139 7.04 -2.03 7.15
CA LEU A 139 7.12 -1.09 6.04
C LEU A 139 6.21 0.09 6.32
N THR A 140 6.77 1.28 6.40
CA THR A 140 6.08 2.50 6.86
C THR A 140 6.21 3.65 5.86
N ALA A 141 5.47 4.73 6.10
CA ALA A 141 5.61 6.01 5.41
C ALA A 141 7.03 6.60 5.54
N HIS A 142 7.77 6.25 6.60
CA HIS A 142 9.15 6.66 6.77
C HIS A 142 10.07 6.08 5.69
N ASP A 143 9.89 4.82 5.30
CA ASP A 143 10.65 4.21 4.19
C ASP A 143 10.39 4.91 2.85
N VAL A 144 9.13 5.33 2.63
CA VAL A 144 8.71 6.06 1.43
C VAL A 144 9.47 7.38 1.34
N CYS A 145 9.40 8.19 2.39
CA CYS A 145 10.05 9.50 2.38
C CYS A 145 11.56 9.42 2.52
N PHE A 146 12.09 8.41 3.21
CA PHE A 146 13.52 8.10 3.18
C PHE A 146 14.00 7.90 1.74
N THR A 147 13.30 7.06 0.96
CA THR A 147 13.71 6.75 -0.42
C THR A 147 13.62 7.97 -1.33
N HIS A 148 12.52 8.73 -1.23
CA HIS A 148 12.32 9.98 -1.99
C HIS A 148 13.39 11.02 -1.65
N ASN A 149 13.64 11.26 -0.37
CA ASN A 149 14.58 12.27 0.09
C ASN A 149 16.03 11.86 -0.22
N ALA A 150 16.40 10.58 -0.08
CA ALA A 150 17.71 10.10 -0.50
C ALA A 150 17.97 10.36 -2.00
N CYS A 151 16.95 10.18 -2.85
CA CYS A 151 17.05 10.51 -4.27
C CYS A 151 17.36 11.99 -4.52
N LYS A 152 16.64 12.88 -3.83
CA LYS A 152 16.82 14.33 -3.96
C LYS A 152 18.13 14.83 -3.35
N ASP A 153 18.41 14.44 -2.11
CA ASP A 153 19.55 14.94 -1.33
C ASP A 153 20.88 14.49 -1.94
N LEU A 154 20.95 13.26 -2.44
CA LEU A 154 22.13 12.73 -3.12
C LEU A 154 22.17 13.10 -4.61
N GLN A 155 21.16 13.83 -5.10
CA GLN A 155 21.02 14.23 -6.49
C GLN A 155 21.20 13.06 -7.46
N LEU A 156 20.54 11.94 -7.17
CA LEU A 156 20.69 10.72 -7.95
C LEU A 156 20.29 10.97 -9.42
N THR A 157 21.11 10.47 -10.34
CA THR A 157 20.99 10.72 -11.77
C THR A 157 20.35 9.55 -12.52
N GLN A 158 20.29 9.64 -13.86
CA GLN A 158 19.71 8.63 -14.75
C GLN A 158 18.20 8.51 -14.58
N ASN A 159 17.67 7.37 -14.15
CA ASN A 159 16.23 7.15 -14.05
C ASN A 159 15.64 7.67 -12.74
N TRP A 160 16.47 7.97 -11.74
CA TRP A 160 16.04 8.46 -10.43
C TRP A 160 15.18 9.74 -10.46
N PRO A 161 15.53 10.78 -11.24
CA PRO A 161 14.70 11.99 -11.32
C PRO A 161 13.26 11.72 -11.78
N ASN A 162 13.00 10.66 -12.56
CA ASN A 162 11.64 10.32 -13.00
C ASN A 162 10.70 9.95 -11.83
N VAL A 163 11.25 9.63 -10.66
CA VAL A 163 10.47 9.17 -9.50
C VAL A 163 10.60 10.06 -8.26
N CYS A 164 11.54 11.01 -8.22
CA CYS A 164 11.68 11.95 -7.10
C CYS A 164 11.63 13.45 -7.47
N ALA A 165 11.88 13.78 -8.74
CA ALA A 165 11.76 15.15 -9.29
C ALA A 165 11.33 15.11 -10.77
N PRO A 166 10.23 14.41 -11.12
CA PRO A 166 9.83 14.22 -12.51
C PRO A 166 9.57 15.56 -13.18
N MET A 167 10.08 15.71 -14.41
CA MET A 167 10.00 16.94 -15.19
C MET A 167 10.64 18.17 -14.49
N GLY A 168 11.50 17.95 -13.48
CA GLY A 168 12.13 19.03 -12.71
C GLY A 168 11.21 19.70 -11.69
N VAL A 169 10.03 19.13 -11.41
CA VAL A 169 9.12 19.64 -10.38
C VAL A 169 9.74 19.44 -9.00
N ASP A 170 9.67 20.47 -8.16
CA ASP A 170 10.13 20.38 -6.78
C ASP A 170 9.03 19.74 -5.92
N VAL A 171 9.36 18.57 -5.36
CA VAL A 171 8.44 17.78 -4.53
C VAL A 171 9.09 17.40 -3.22
N THR A 172 8.45 17.69 -2.10
CA THR A 172 8.87 17.19 -0.78
C THR A 172 8.05 15.97 -0.37
N CYS A 173 8.63 15.09 0.44
CA CYS A 173 7.94 13.96 1.06
C CYS A 173 8.13 14.04 2.57
N GLU A 174 7.00 14.04 3.29
CA GLU A 174 6.95 14.02 4.74
C GLU A 174 6.10 12.82 5.20
N ALA A 175 6.62 12.02 6.13
CA ALA A 175 5.83 11.04 6.84
C ALA A 175 5.12 11.76 8.00
N LEU A 176 3.80 11.92 7.91
CA LEU A 176 3.01 12.57 8.97
C LEU A 176 2.88 11.66 10.20
N ASP A 177 2.84 10.36 9.94
CA ASP A 177 2.92 9.25 10.90
C ASP A 177 3.41 7.99 10.16
N ASP A 178 3.40 6.83 10.81
CA ASP A 178 3.88 5.56 10.25
C ASP A 178 3.12 5.12 8.98
N TYR A 179 1.91 5.63 8.71
CA TYR A 179 1.04 5.15 7.64
C TYR A 179 0.47 6.27 6.76
N THR A 180 0.97 7.50 6.91
CA THR A 180 0.47 8.65 6.13
C THR A 180 1.64 9.41 5.52
N VAL A 181 1.70 9.40 4.20
CA VAL A 181 2.70 10.14 3.43
C VAL A 181 2.08 11.43 2.90
N LYS A 182 2.72 12.57 3.15
CA LYS A 182 2.37 13.85 2.53
C LYS A 182 3.41 14.22 1.48
N TYR A 183 2.97 14.33 0.24
CA TYR A 183 3.74 14.96 -0.84
C TYR A 183 3.28 16.40 -1.04
N THR A 184 4.23 17.32 -1.13
CA THR A 184 3.96 18.73 -1.46
C THR A 184 4.70 19.12 -2.72
N PHE A 185 4.00 19.72 -3.68
CA PHE A 185 4.48 20.05 -5.01
C PHE A 185 4.43 21.56 -5.22
N ASN A 186 5.45 22.10 -5.90
CA ASN A 186 5.47 23.49 -6.34
C ASN A 186 4.69 23.75 -7.65
N ASP A 187 4.19 22.70 -8.29
CA ASP A 187 3.37 22.75 -9.49
C ASP A 187 2.25 21.69 -9.42
N VAL A 188 1.28 21.75 -10.33
CA VAL A 188 0.18 20.79 -10.42
C VAL A 188 0.75 19.38 -10.59
N PRO A 189 0.36 18.40 -9.74
CA PRO A 189 0.78 17.00 -9.87
C PRO A 189 0.12 16.35 -11.09
N SER A 190 0.65 16.63 -12.27
CA SER A 190 0.15 16.12 -13.55
C SER A 190 0.31 14.61 -13.67
N LEU A 191 -0.27 14.00 -14.72
CA LEU A 191 -0.11 12.57 -15.00
C LEU A 191 1.37 12.14 -15.09
N GLY A 192 2.24 12.98 -15.64
CA GLY A 192 3.68 12.69 -15.77
C GLY A 192 4.46 12.85 -14.46
N VAL A 193 3.94 13.67 -13.54
CA VAL A 193 4.57 13.94 -12.24
C VAL A 193 4.13 12.92 -11.20
N TRP A 194 2.83 12.67 -11.10
CA TRP A 194 2.25 11.78 -10.11
C TRP A 194 2.09 10.35 -10.64
N ASN A 195 1.08 10.09 -11.48
CA ASN A 195 0.67 8.73 -11.86
C ASN A 195 1.73 7.92 -12.60
N ALA A 196 2.57 8.57 -13.43
CA ALA A 196 3.65 7.92 -14.17
C ALA A 196 5.04 8.16 -13.55
N GLY A 197 5.09 8.85 -12.40
CA GLY A 197 6.33 9.22 -11.71
C GLY A 197 6.29 8.80 -10.25
N ILE A 198 6.13 9.77 -9.36
CA ILE A 198 6.28 9.59 -7.90
C ILE A 198 5.36 8.51 -7.33
N ALA A 199 4.14 8.36 -7.83
CA ALA A 199 3.20 7.36 -7.31
C ALA A 199 3.66 5.91 -7.54
N LEU A 200 4.48 5.69 -8.58
CA LEU A 200 5.07 4.39 -8.93
C LEU A 200 6.52 4.26 -8.45
N ALA A 201 7.01 5.22 -7.66
CA ALA A 201 8.37 5.20 -7.15
C ALA A 201 8.65 3.92 -6.35
N PRO A 202 9.86 3.34 -6.48
CA PRO A 202 10.25 2.26 -5.60
C PRO A 202 10.39 2.78 -4.17
N ILE A 203 10.01 1.95 -3.22
CA ILE A 203 10.28 2.15 -1.80
C ILE A 203 11.37 1.16 -1.41
N LEU A 204 12.36 1.63 -0.65
CA LEU A 204 13.49 0.85 -0.18
C LEU A 204 13.58 0.95 1.35
N PRO A 205 13.96 -0.15 2.04
CA PRO A 205 13.96 -0.21 3.51
C PRO A 205 14.97 0.76 4.12
N GLU A 206 14.48 1.73 4.88
CA GLU A 206 15.30 2.73 5.58
C GLU A 206 16.24 2.05 6.59
N HIS A 207 15.74 1.05 7.33
CA HIS A 207 16.54 0.37 8.34
C HIS A 207 17.78 -0.35 7.75
N PHE A 208 17.68 -0.80 6.50
CA PHE A 208 18.79 -1.46 5.81
C PHE A 208 19.70 -0.47 5.07
N TRP A 209 19.12 0.49 4.35
CA TRP A 209 19.88 1.42 3.50
C TRP A 209 20.32 2.70 4.21
N GLY A 210 19.72 3.03 5.34
CA GLY A 210 20.00 4.25 6.11
C GLY A 210 21.49 4.50 6.35
N PRO A 211 22.26 3.53 6.90
CA PRO A 211 23.69 3.72 7.09
C PRO A 211 24.48 4.04 5.81
N VAL A 212 24.08 3.45 4.68
CA VAL A 212 24.72 3.66 3.37
C VAL A 212 24.39 5.05 2.82
N VAL A 213 23.14 5.49 2.96
CA VAL A 213 22.69 6.82 2.54
C VAL A 213 23.34 7.90 3.40
N GLU A 214 23.44 7.69 4.72
CA GLU A 214 24.12 8.64 5.61
C GLU A 214 25.62 8.77 5.32
N GLU A 215 26.29 7.65 5.01
CA GLU A 215 27.69 7.70 4.55
C GLU A 215 27.81 8.51 3.24
N ALA A 216 26.89 8.31 2.30
CA ALA A 216 26.88 9.06 1.04
C ALA A 216 26.59 10.55 1.25
N ARG A 217 25.66 10.92 2.14
CA ARG A 217 25.36 12.30 2.52
C ARG A 217 26.59 12.98 3.14
N ALA A 218 27.25 12.31 4.08
CA ALA A 218 28.48 12.81 4.69
C ALA A 218 29.63 12.99 3.69
N PHE A 219 29.70 12.14 2.66
CA PHE A 219 30.69 12.27 1.59
C PHE A 219 30.50 13.53 0.74
N ILE A 220 29.25 13.95 0.51
CA ILE A 220 28.93 15.14 -0.29
C ILE A 220 28.78 16.42 0.55
N GLU A 221 28.81 16.30 1.88
CA GLU A 221 28.66 17.44 2.79
C GLU A 221 29.73 18.51 2.52
N GLY A 222 29.28 19.74 2.24
CA GLY A 222 30.17 20.87 1.96
C GLY A 222 30.72 20.92 0.53
N LEU A 223 30.28 20.04 -0.37
CA LEU A 223 30.49 20.22 -1.80
C LEU A 223 29.56 21.33 -2.32
N GLU A 224 30.13 22.25 -3.11
CA GLU A 224 29.34 23.23 -3.85
C GLU A 224 29.07 22.71 -5.26
N GLU A 225 27.84 22.88 -5.74
CA GLU A 225 27.52 22.58 -7.13
C GLU A 225 28.38 23.46 -8.07
N PRO A 226 28.91 22.87 -9.15
CA PRO A 226 29.67 23.65 -10.11
C PRO A 226 28.75 24.70 -10.76
N VAL A 227 29.07 25.98 -10.56
CA VAL A 227 28.38 27.07 -11.26
C VAL A 227 28.77 27.00 -12.75
N PRO A 228 27.80 26.78 -13.67
CA PRO A 228 28.09 26.79 -15.09
C PRO A 228 28.61 28.18 -15.50
N PRO A 229 29.55 28.28 -16.46
CA PRO A 229 30.05 29.58 -16.89
C PRO A 229 28.90 30.43 -17.47
N GLU A 230 28.85 31.71 -17.11
CA GLU A 230 27.79 32.66 -17.54
C GLU A 230 27.66 32.79 -19.07
N ASP A 231 28.69 32.36 -19.81
CA ASP A 231 28.83 32.51 -21.26
C ASP A 231 28.38 31.27 -22.06
N VAL A 232 27.92 30.20 -21.40
CA VAL A 232 27.40 29.01 -22.09
C VAL A 232 25.88 29.20 -22.23
N GLU A 233 25.40 29.46 -23.46
CA GLU A 233 23.98 29.35 -23.76
C GLU A 233 23.48 28.00 -23.24
N ASP A 234 22.50 28.07 -22.33
CA ASP A 234 22.02 26.93 -21.58
C ASP A 234 21.65 25.78 -22.52
N CYS A 235 22.37 24.66 -22.42
CA CYS A 235 22.04 23.42 -23.13
C CYS A 235 20.91 22.67 -22.40
N THR A 236 20.02 23.36 -21.69
CA THR A 236 18.76 22.80 -21.19
C THR A 236 17.82 22.56 -22.36
N ALA A 237 17.87 21.35 -22.90
CA ALA A 237 16.85 20.77 -23.77
C ALA A 237 15.85 19.97 -22.93
#